data_AF-A0A6P8I0D9-F1
#
_entry.id   AF-A0A6P8I0D9-F1
#
_cell.length_a   1.000
_cell.length_b   1.000
_cell.length_c   1.000
_cell.angle_alpha   90.00
_cell.angle_beta   90.00
_cell.angle_gamma   90.00
#
_symmetry.space_group_name_H-M   'P 1'
#
loop_
_entity.id
_entity.type
_entity.pdbx_description
1 polymer ?
#
loop_
_entity_poly.entity_id
_entity_poly.type
_entity_poly.pdbx_seq_one_letter_code
_entity_poly.pdbx_strand_id
1 'polypeptide(L)'
;MYRRFRSLVITVFITVVEFTSHRVLVNAAFKNCKPFDVIPKSNYDKDPASLRDYSKRPNGFMYGFAEYPPTSTNLMNPCVTLQNLTGRSVEIKAQAILEGSKICVKDDGGNSGCGTSTLGQCWDAHSDTVKYEFYCNPAKGCDSDVQFWYRLAPSIGDSDDWCTLMLENDYPSSLLPVPSRVPTQKTTPSSTSLCRVSHLLTILSVLISHYLLFIPH
;
A
#
# COMPACT_ATOMS: atom_id res chain seq x y z
N MET A 1 45.53 -12.95 9.37
CA MET A 1 44.93 -12.19 8.24
C MET A 1 43.77 -12.92 7.56
N TYR A 2 43.90 -14.22 7.27
CA TYR A 2 42.89 -15.02 6.54
C TYR A 2 41.48 -15.10 7.19
N ARG A 3 41.39 -15.14 8.53
CA ARG A 3 40.09 -15.19 9.25
C ARG A 3 39.21 -13.95 9.06
N ARG A 4 39.81 -12.76 9.07
CA ARG A 4 39.06 -11.49 8.92
C ARG A 4 38.50 -11.35 7.50
N PHE A 5 39.23 -11.86 6.50
CA PHE A 5 38.78 -11.85 5.11
C PHE A 5 37.58 -12.79 4.89
N ARG A 6 37.60 -13.99 5.50
CA ARG A 6 36.49 -14.95 5.42
C ARG A 6 35.19 -14.43 6.06
N SER A 7 35.30 -13.76 7.20
CA SER A 7 34.14 -13.16 7.89
C SER A 7 33.50 -12.04 7.06
N LEU A 8 34.32 -11.16 6.46
CA LEU A 8 33.84 -10.08 5.60
C LEU A 8 33.07 -10.60 4.38
N VAL A 9 33.59 -11.62 3.70
CA VAL A 9 32.97 -12.21 2.51
C VAL A 9 31.60 -12.82 2.83
N ILE A 10 31.46 -13.49 3.98
CA ILE A 10 30.19 -14.09 4.41
C ILE A 10 29.16 -12.99 4.71
N THR A 11 29.54 -11.93 5.43
CA THR A 11 28.64 -10.82 5.74
C THR A 11 28.15 -10.11 4.47
N VAL A 12 29.05 -9.85 3.51
CA VAL A 12 28.69 -9.24 2.22
C VAL A 12 27.74 -10.15 1.43
N PHE A 13 27.96 -11.47 1.46
CA PHE A 13 27.09 -12.41 0.76
C PHE A 13 25.67 -12.44 1.36
N ILE A 14 25.55 -12.44 2.69
CA ILE A 14 24.26 -12.43 3.39
C ILE A 14 23.49 -11.14 3.08
N THR A 15 24.14 -9.98 3.15
CA THR A 15 23.47 -8.70 2.88
C THR A 15 22.99 -8.60 1.42
N VAL A 16 23.77 -9.11 0.46
CA VAL A 16 23.37 -9.18 -0.95
C VAL A 16 22.17 -10.12 -1.14
N VAL A 17 22.14 -11.27 -0.47
CA VAL A 17 21.01 -12.22 -0.52
C VAL A 17 19.74 -11.62 0.09
N GLU A 18 19.84 -10.94 1.23
CA GLU A 18 18.69 -10.28 1.86
C GLU A 18 18.13 -9.15 0.99
N PHE A 19 19.02 -8.35 0.40
CA PHE A 19 18.64 -7.25 -0.48
C PHE A 19 17.99 -7.74 -1.77
N THR A 20 18.55 -8.77 -2.40
CA THR A 20 17.97 -9.36 -3.62
C THR A 20 16.64 -10.06 -3.35
N SER A 21 16.51 -10.75 -2.21
CA SER A 21 15.25 -11.39 -1.80
C SER A 21 14.13 -10.37 -1.55
N HIS A 22 14.44 -9.24 -0.91
CA HIS A 22 13.47 -8.15 -0.74
C HIS A 22 13.01 -7.58 -2.09
N ARG A 23 13.94 -7.36 -3.04
CA ARG A 23 13.62 -6.85 -4.38
C ARG A 23 12.67 -7.79 -5.14
N VAL A 24 12.89 -9.11 -5.06
CA VAL A 24 12.04 -10.10 -5.74
C VAL A 24 10.62 -10.12 -5.16
N LEU A 25 10.48 -10.06 -3.84
CA LEU A 25 9.17 -10.06 -3.17
C LEU A 25 8.36 -8.79 -3.47
N VAL A 26 9.01 -7.62 -3.48
CA VAL A 26 8.37 -6.35 -3.86
C VAL A 26 7.88 -6.43 -5.32
N ASN A 27 8.72 -6.89 -6.24
CA ASN A 27 8.34 -7.01 -7.65
C ASN A 27 7.19 -8.01 -7.90
N ALA A 28 7.08 -9.06 -7.08
CA ALA A 28 5.98 -10.02 -7.19
C ALA A 28 4.63 -9.39 -6.79
N ALA A 29 4.60 -8.51 -5.79
CA ALA A 29 3.38 -7.80 -5.38
C ALA A 29 2.85 -6.86 -6.47
N PHE A 30 3.75 -6.28 -7.27
CA PHE A 30 3.41 -5.31 -8.31
C PHE A 30 3.30 -5.89 -9.73
N LYS A 31 3.14 -7.21 -9.86
CA LYS A 31 3.17 -7.90 -11.16
C LYS A 31 1.92 -7.64 -12.02
N ASN A 32 0.76 -7.40 -11.40
CA ASN A 32 -0.54 -7.33 -12.08
C ASN A 32 -1.21 -5.94 -12.01
N CYS A 33 -0.42 -4.88 -11.83
CA CYS A 33 -0.95 -3.52 -11.72
C CYS A 33 -1.47 -3.01 -13.06
N LYS A 34 -2.64 -2.36 -13.03
CA LYS A 34 -3.28 -1.82 -14.23
C LYS A 34 -2.93 -0.33 -14.41
N PRO A 35 -2.84 0.21 -15.62
CA PRO A 35 -2.70 1.64 -15.82
C PRO A 35 -3.80 2.42 -15.08
N PHE A 36 -3.42 3.53 -14.43
CA PHE A 36 -4.36 4.46 -13.80
C PHE A 36 -4.56 5.65 -14.72
N ASP A 37 -5.78 5.80 -15.24
CA ASP A 37 -6.11 6.98 -16.05
C ASP A 37 -6.34 8.18 -15.14
N VAL A 38 -5.39 9.11 -15.10
CA VAL A 38 -5.55 10.38 -14.37
C VAL A 38 -6.62 11.22 -15.05
N ILE A 39 -7.59 11.69 -14.27
CA ILE A 39 -8.62 12.60 -14.76
C ILE A 39 -8.27 14.01 -14.31
N PRO A 40 -8.20 14.99 -15.21
CA PRO A 40 -8.03 16.39 -14.83
C PRO A 40 -9.19 16.88 -13.95
N LYS A 41 -8.90 17.74 -12.95
CA LYS A 41 -9.92 18.28 -12.02
C LYS A 41 -11.10 18.95 -12.74
N SER A 42 -10.86 19.59 -13.89
CA SER A 42 -11.91 20.19 -14.73
C SER A 42 -12.94 19.18 -15.27
N ASN A 43 -12.56 17.91 -15.34
CA ASN A 43 -13.35 16.83 -15.92
C ASN A 43 -13.98 15.94 -14.84
N TYR A 44 -13.87 16.33 -13.57
CA TYR A 44 -14.53 15.61 -12.49
C TYR A 44 -16.04 15.73 -12.64
N ASP A 45 -16.70 14.58 -12.64
CA ASP A 45 -18.14 14.54 -12.47
C ASP A 45 -18.45 14.89 -11.01
N LYS A 46 -19.40 15.79 -10.78
CA LYS A 46 -19.88 16.13 -9.43
C LYS A 46 -21.28 15.58 -9.18
N ASP A 47 -21.83 14.83 -10.13
CA ASP A 47 -23.10 14.15 -9.97
C ASP A 47 -22.92 12.91 -9.06
N PRO A 48 -23.63 12.84 -7.92
CA PRO A 48 -23.60 11.66 -7.07
C PRO A 48 -24.12 10.40 -7.75
N ALA A 49 -24.94 10.52 -8.80
CA ALA A 49 -25.42 9.38 -9.58
C ALA A 49 -24.27 8.61 -10.26
N SER A 50 -23.16 9.29 -10.56
CA SER A 50 -21.97 8.70 -11.20
C SER A 50 -21.08 7.93 -10.22
N LEU A 51 -21.40 7.89 -8.92
CA LEU A 51 -20.62 7.12 -7.94
C LEU A 51 -20.42 5.65 -8.32
N ARG A 52 -21.37 5.03 -9.02
CA ARG A 52 -21.25 3.63 -9.44
C ARG A 52 -20.78 3.46 -10.89
N ASP A 53 -20.54 4.56 -11.60
CA ASP A 53 -20.12 4.55 -13.00
C ASP A 53 -18.59 4.66 -13.10
N TYR A 54 -17.91 3.54 -13.36
CA TYR A 54 -16.45 3.48 -13.50
C TYR A 54 -15.92 4.30 -14.70
N SER A 55 -16.79 4.70 -15.64
CA SER A 55 -16.45 5.57 -16.76
C SER A 55 -16.58 7.07 -16.44
N LYS A 56 -17.23 7.42 -15.33
CA LYS A 56 -17.41 8.80 -14.85
C LYS A 56 -17.03 8.88 -13.38
N ARG A 57 -15.79 9.31 -13.09
CA ARG A 57 -15.25 9.25 -11.72
C ARG A 57 -15.62 10.49 -10.92
N PRO A 58 -16.45 10.39 -9.87
CA PRO A 58 -16.84 11.54 -9.08
C PRO A 58 -15.64 12.10 -8.32
N ASN A 59 -15.38 13.40 -8.46
CA ASN A 59 -14.17 14.03 -7.91
C ASN A 59 -12.85 13.30 -8.28
N GLY A 60 -12.84 12.51 -9.37
CA GLY A 60 -11.69 11.71 -9.82
C GLY A 60 -11.45 10.41 -9.03
N PHE A 61 -12.33 10.03 -8.11
CA PHE A 61 -12.18 8.82 -7.31
C PHE A 61 -12.64 7.55 -8.04
N MET A 62 -11.92 6.46 -7.82
CA MET A 62 -12.22 5.11 -8.28
C MET A 62 -12.56 4.20 -7.10
N TYR A 63 -13.44 3.23 -7.31
CA TYR A 63 -13.74 2.23 -6.29
C TYR A 63 -12.61 1.19 -6.20
N GLY A 64 -12.28 0.80 -4.97
CA GLY A 64 -11.31 -0.23 -4.64
C GLY A 64 -11.84 -1.16 -3.56
N PHE A 65 -11.31 -2.39 -3.57
CA PHE A 65 -11.57 -3.40 -2.56
C PHE A 65 -10.25 -4.04 -2.16
N ALA A 66 -9.86 -3.91 -0.90
CA ALA A 66 -8.68 -4.55 -0.35
C ALA A 66 -9.12 -5.67 0.58
N GLU A 67 -8.68 -6.88 0.26
CA GLU A 67 -8.95 -8.06 1.07
C GLU A 67 -8.15 -8.00 2.35
N TYR A 68 -8.80 -8.32 3.47
CA TYR A 68 -8.08 -8.67 4.68
C TYR A 68 -7.27 -9.92 4.38
N PRO A 69 -5.94 -9.92 4.57
CA PRO A 69 -5.10 -11.06 4.25
C PRO A 69 -5.63 -12.33 4.94
N PRO A 70 -6.22 -13.30 4.20
CA PRO A 70 -6.26 -14.65 4.70
C PRO A 70 -4.80 -15.13 4.80
N THR A 71 -4.56 -16.31 5.34
CA THR A 71 -3.24 -16.97 5.28
C THR A 71 -2.67 -17.18 3.85
N SER A 72 -3.36 -16.68 2.82
CA SER A 72 -3.00 -16.67 1.40
C SER A 72 -2.05 -15.52 1.05
N THR A 73 -1.10 -15.81 0.18
CA THR A 73 -0.18 -14.83 -0.43
C THR A 73 -0.73 -14.21 -1.74
N ASN A 74 -1.87 -14.70 -2.25
CA ASN A 74 -2.47 -14.24 -3.50
C ASN A 74 -3.68 -13.33 -3.24
N LEU A 75 -3.42 -12.15 -2.68
CA LEU A 75 -4.47 -11.15 -2.46
C LEU A 75 -4.73 -10.35 -3.73
N MET A 76 -6.00 -10.15 -4.06
CA MET A 76 -6.42 -9.31 -5.18
C MET A 76 -6.57 -7.85 -4.77
N ASN A 77 -5.52 -7.29 -4.16
CA ASN A 77 -5.49 -5.89 -3.78
C ASN A 77 -5.50 -4.96 -5.01
N PRO A 78 -6.12 -3.77 -4.94
CA PRO A 78 -6.10 -2.81 -6.04
C PRO A 78 -4.68 -2.34 -6.25
N CYS A 79 -4.10 -2.72 -7.40
CA CYS A 79 -2.81 -2.25 -7.84
C CYS A 79 -2.90 -1.48 -9.15
N VAL A 80 -2.29 -0.30 -9.17
CA VAL A 80 -2.35 0.60 -10.31
C VAL A 80 -0.98 1.18 -10.66
N THR A 81 -0.79 1.58 -11.91
CA THR A 81 0.45 2.13 -12.46
C THR A 81 0.20 3.52 -13.01
N LEU A 82 1.03 4.47 -12.60
CA LEU A 82 0.94 5.88 -12.96
C LEU A 82 2.21 6.26 -13.72
N GLN A 83 2.07 7.00 -14.83
CA GLN A 83 3.16 7.32 -15.76
C GLN A 83 3.30 8.84 -15.94
N ASN A 84 4.39 9.28 -16.58
CA ASN A 84 4.72 10.70 -16.82
C ASN A 84 4.89 11.48 -15.51
N LEU A 85 5.68 10.91 -14.59
CA LEU A 85 5.87 11.45 -13.24
C LEU A 85 7.25 12.07 -13.00
N THR A 86 8.10 12.16 -14.03
CA THR A 86 9.41 12.80 -13.90
C THR A 86 9.31 14.20 -13.27
N GLY A 87 9.92 14.36 -12.09
CA GLY A 87 9.92 15.63 -11.35
C GLY A 87 8.57 16.03 -10.74
N ARG A 88 7.65 15.07 -10.53
CA ARG A 88 6.32 15.33 -9.99
C ARG A 88 6.11 14.62 -8.67
N SER A 89 5.38 15.26 -7.76
CA SER A 89 4.75 14.57 -6.62
C SER A 89 3.38 14.05 -7.00
N VAL A 90 2.91 13.04 -6.27
CA VAL A 90 1.60 12.40 -6.45
C VAL A 90 0.81 12.54 -5.15
N GLU A 91 -0.35 13.18 -5.24
CA GLU A 91 -1.37 13.15 -4.19
C GLU A 91 -2.06 11.80 -4.23
N ILE A 92 -2.12 11.13 -3.08
CA ILE A 92 -2.85 9.88 -2.88
C ILE A 92 -3.95 10.14 -1.85
N LYS A 93 -5.20 9.95 -2.27
CA LYS A 93 -6.36 10.02 -1.37
C LYS A 93 -7.13 8.72 -1.38
N ALA A 94 -7.66 8.34 -0.22
CA ALA A 94 -8.65 7.28 -0.12
C ALA A 94 -9.68 7.57 0.98
N GLN A 95 -10.89 7.04 0.83
CA GLN A 95 -11.96 7.10 1.81
C GLN A 95 -12.64 5.73 1.90
N ALA A 96 -12.63 5.14 3.09
CA ALA A 96 -13.39 3.94 3.39
C ALA A 96 -14.88 4.22 3.29
N ILE A 97 -15.63 3.24 2.76
CA ILE A 97 -17.09 3.30 2.77
C ILE A 97 -17.61 3.15 4.20
N LEU A 98 -16.97 2.31 5.00
CA LEU A 98 -17.27 2.13 6.41
C LEU A 98 -16.33 3.00 7.25
N GLU A 99 -16.92 3.85 8.09
CA GLU A 99 -16.16 4.67 9.04
C GLU A 99 -15.44 3.79 10.06
N GLY A 100 -14.20 4.15 10.39
CA GLY A 100 -13.33 3.40 11.31
C GLY A 100 -12.46 2.34 10.63
N SER A 101 -12.77 1.94 9.39
CA SER A 101 -11.93 1.01 8.63
C SER A 101 -10.56 1.61 8.32
N LYS A 102 -9.52 0.77 8.30
CA LYS A 102 -8.15 1.19 8.01
C LYS A 102 -7.70 0.80 6.62
N ILE A 103 -7.24 1.78 5.86
CA ILE A 103 -6.71 1.60 4.50
C ILE A 103 -5.24 1.95 4.51
N CYS A 104 -4.43 1.12 3.90
CA CYS A 104 -3.03 1.39 3.65
C CYS A 104 -2.77 1.51 2.15
N VAL A 105 -1.73 2.25 1.80
CA VAL A 105 -1.19 2.33 0.46
C VAL A 105 0.33 2.27 0.54
N LYS A 106 0.95 1.64 -0.45
CA LYS A 106 2.40 1.62 -0.64
C LYS A 106 2.74 1.81 -2.11
N ASP A 107 3.91 2.36 -2.38
CA ASP A 107 4.47 2.39 -3.74
C ASP A 107 5.57 1.33 -3.93
N ASP A 108 6.03 1.17 -5.18
CA ASP A 108 7.15 0.30 -5.53
C ASP A 108 8.54 0.89 -5.22
N GLY A 109 8.58 2.12 -4.72
CA GLY A 109 9.77 2.81 -4.20
C GLY A 109 10.03 2.56 -2.71
N GLY A 110 9.04 2.00 -2.00
CA GLY A 110 9.10 1.68 -0.57
C GLY A 110 8.38 2.68 0.35
N ASN A 111 7.74 3.72 -0.20
CA ASN A 111 6.86 4.58 0.57
C ASN A 111 5.62 3.79 1.01
N SER A 112 5.16 4.03 2.23
CA SER A 112 3.90 3.44 2.72
C SER A 112 3.24 4.33 3.75
N GLY A 113 1.91 4.30 3.78
CA GLY A 113 1.09 5.07 4.72
C GLY A 113 -0.25 4.39 4.96
N CYS A 114 -0.84 4.65 6.11
CA CYS A 114 -2.17 4.15 6.47
C CYS A 114 -3.02 5.26 7.09
N GLY A 115 -4.33 5.18 6.88
CA GLY A 115 -5.32 6.11 7.44
C GLY A 115 -6.55 5.36 7.97
N THR A 116 -7.25 5.98 8.92
CA THR A 116 -8.52 5.49 9.47
C THR A 116 -9.66 6.32 8.87
N SER A 117 -10.65 5.68 8.26
CA SER A 117 -11.75 6.28 7.47
C SER A 117 -11.29 7.02 6.21
N THR A 118 -10.24 7.84 6.31
CA THR A 118 -9.64 8.58 5.21
C THR A 118 -8.13 8.44 5.25
N LEU A 119 -7.52 8.46 4.07
CA LEU A 119 -6.09 8.51 3.87
C LEU A 119 -5.78 9.67 2.93
N GLY A 120 -4.82 10.51 3.32
CA GLY A 120 -4.23 11.54 2.49
C GLY A 120 -2.71 11.45 2.60
N GLN A 121 -2.03 11.23 1.48
CA GLN A 121 -0.58 11.17 1.39
C GLN A 121 -0.13 12.00 0.18
N CYS A 122 1.09 12.48 0.22
CA CYS A 122 1.73 13.10 -0.93
C CYS A 122 3.18 12.63 -0.97
N TRP A 123 3.56 11.99 -2.07
CA TRP A 123 4.91 11.43 -2.22
C TRP A 123 5.52 11.91 -3.52
N ASP A 124 6.81 12.24 -3.48
CA ASP A 124 7.59 12.51 -4.68
C ASP A 124 7.74 11.24 -5.50
N ALA A 125 7.53 11.33 -6.81
CA ALA A 125 7.71 10.19 -7.68
C ALA A 125 9.20 9.84 -7.76
N HIS A 126 9.53 8.62 -7.35
CA HIS A 126 10.91 8.13 -7.37
C HIS A 126 11.36 7.71 -8.78
N SER A 127 10.45 7.64 -9.74
CA SER A 127 10.74 7.38 -11.16
C SER A 127 9.62 7.94 -12.05
N ASP A 128 9.80 7.89 -13.37
CA ASP A 128 8.76 8.34 -14.32
C ASP A 128 7.49 7.47 -14.28
N THR A 129 7.60 6.22 -13.83
CA THR A 129 6.50 5.27 -13.71
C THR A 129 6.47 4.68 -12.30
N VAL A 130 5.44 5.00 -11.53
CA VAL A 130 5.28 4.54 -10.15
C VAL A 130 4.06 3.63 -10.04
N LYS A 131 4.16 2.57 -9.25
CA LYS A 131 3.07 1.66 -8.97
C LYS A 131 2.58 1.84 -7.55
N TYR A 132 1.27 1.77 -7.36
CA TYR A 132 0.62 1.91 -6.07
C TYR A 132 -0.25 0.69 -5.79
N GLU A 133 -0.11 0.10 -4.61
CA GLU A 133 -0.98 -0.96 -4.12
C GLU A 133 -1.71 -0.48 -2.87
N PHE A 134 -3.03 -0.54 -2.90
CA PHE A 134 -3.88 -0.30 -1.73
C PHE A 134 -4.17 -1.62 -1.04
N TYR A 135 -4.04 -1.68 0.28
CA TYR A 135 -4.12 -2.95 1.00
C TYR A 135 -4.65 -2.77 2.42
N CYS A 136 -5.14 -3.87 2.98
CA CYS A 136 -5.49 -4.00 4.38
C CYS A 136 -4.28 -4.55 5.16
N ASN A 137 -3.85 -3.85 6.21
CA ASN A 137 -2.73 -4.29 7.05
C ASN A 137 -3.21 -4.61 8.49
N PRO A 138 -3.29 -5.90 8.87
CA PRO A 138 -3.71 -6.30 10.22
C PRO A 138 -2.81 -5.73 11.31
N ALA A 139 -1.50 -5.65 11.07
CA ALA A 139 -0.54 -5.08 12.03
C ALA A 139 -0.73 -3.58 12.25
N LYS A 140 -1.50 -2.90 11.40
CA LYS A 140 -1.85 -1.47 11.54
C LYS A 140 -3.29 -1.26 12.00
N GLY A 141 -4.04 -2.33 12.29
CA GLY A 141 -5.39 -2.32 12.83
C GLY A 141 -6.50 -2.46 11.80
N CYS A 142 -6.21 -2.99 10.61
CA CYS A 142 -7.26 -3.43 9.69
C CYS A 142 -7.78 -4.79 10.18
N ASP A 143 -9.08 -4.95 10.34
CA ASP A 143 -9.70 -6.11 10.99
C ASP A 143 -10.66 -6.89 10.07
N SER A 144 -10.90 -6.37 8.88
CA SER A 144 -11.87 -6.87 7.90
C SER A 144 -11.53 -6.37 6.51
N ASP A 145 -12.16 -6.97 5.48
CA ASP A 145 -12.04 -6.48 4.12
C ASP A 145 -12.50 -5.02 4.03
N VAL A 146 -11.83 -4.22 3.20
CA VAL A 146 -12.09 -2.79 3.12
C VAL A 146 -12.54 -2.42 1.72
N GLN A 147 -13.76 -1.88 1.65
CA GLN A 147 -14.28 -1.20 0.47
C GLN A 147 -14.00 0.30 0.61
N PHE A 148 -13.47 0.92 -0.42
CA PHE A 148 -13.07 2.33 -0.37
C PHE A 148 -13.08 2.99 -1.74
N TRP A 149 -13.13 4.30 -1.73
CA TRP A 149 -12.83 5.15 -2.87
C TRP A 149 -11.37 5.59 -2.80
N TYR A 150 -10.67 5.68 -3.93
CA TYR A 150 -9.30 6.23 -3.98
C TYR A 150 -9.05 7.08 -5.22
N ARG A 151 -8.08 8.00 -5.11
CA ARG A 151 -7.65 8.90 -6.19
C ARG A 151 -6.13 9.04 -6.14
N LEU A 152 -5.52 9.09 -7.33
CA LEU A 152 -4.13 9.47 -7.54
C LEU A 152 -4.10 10.69 -8.46
N ALA A 153 -3.44 11.76 -8.03
CA ALA A 153 -3.33 13.00 -8.80
C ALA A 153 -1.87 13.50 -8.81
N PRO A 154 -1.16 13.39 -9.94
CA PRO A 154 0.14 14.04 -10.12
C PRO A 154 0.03 15.55 -10.01
N SER A 155 1.09 16.17 -9.50
CA SER A 155 1.25 17.63 -9.47
C SER A 155 1.18 18.25 -10.85
N ILE A 156 0.54 19.41 -10.93
CA ILE A 156 0.49 20.27 -12.11
C ILE A 156 1.33 21.51 -11.79
N GLY A 157 2.65 21.42 -12.00
CA GLY A 157 3.58 22.52 -11.72
C GLY A 157 4.60 22.14 -10.65
N ASP A 158 5.01 23.12 -9.84
CA ASP A 158 6.00 22.96 -8.77
C ASP A 158 5.50 21.98 -7.70
N SER A 159 6.35 21.03 -7.31
CA SER A 159 6.01 19.97 -6.36
C SER A 159 5.82 20.50 -4.94
N ASP A 160 6.59 21.51 -4.58
CA ASP A 160 6.79 21.90 -3.18
C ASP A 160 5.53 22.48 -2.54
N ASP A 161 4.76 23.25 -3.32
CA ASP A 161 3.49 23.84 -2.89
C ASP A 161 2.28 22.95 -3.19
N TRP A 162 2.40 22.00 -4.13
CA TRP A 162 1.25 21.21 -4.55
C TRP A 162 0.67 20.37 -3.42
N CYS A 163 1.53 19.69 -2.67
CA CYS A 163 1.12 18.80 -1.57
C CYS A 163 0.48 19.55 -0.39
N THR A 164 0.91 20.78 -0.12
CA THR A 164 0.39 21.60 0.98
C THR A 164 -0.94 22.25 0.61
N LEU A 165 -1.13 22.60 -0.66
CA LEU A 165 -2.34 23.26 -1.17
C LEU A 165 -3.46 22.28 -1.53
N MET A 166 -3.16 21.02 -1.84
CA MET A 166 -4.16 20.02 -2.25
C MET A 166 -4.90 19.32 -1.10
N LEU A 167 -4.75 19.78 0.15
CA LEU A 167 -5.51 19.32 1.32
C LEU A 167 -7.02 19.70 1.30
N GLU A 168 -7.59 20.02 0.13
CA GLU A 168 -9.05 20.11 -0.01
C GLU A 168 -9.68 18.76 0.39
N ASN A 169 -10.56 18.79 1.39
CA ASN A 169 -11.27 17.63 1.95
C ASN A 169 -12.40 17.10 1.04
N ASP A 170 -12.24 17.27 -0.28
CA ASP A 170 -13.19 16.81 -1.28
C ASP A 170 -13.06 15.30 -1.50
N TYR A 171 -13.73 14.55 -0.63
CA TYR A 171 -13.94 13.11 -0.76
C TYR A 171 -15.29 12.83 -1.43
N PRO A 172 -15.54 11.62 -1.96
CA PRO A 172 -16.84 11.28 -2.54
C PRO A 172 -18.01 11.50 -1.58
N SER A 173 -17.81 11.34 -0.26
CA SER A 173 -18.81 11.69 0.74
C SER A 173 -19.21 13.16 0.75
N SER A 174 -18.36 14.09 0.27
CA SER A 174 -18.70 15.52 0.17
C SER A 174 -19.72 15.81 -0.93
N LEU A 175 -19.97 14.86 -1.84
CA LEU A 175 -20.95 14.98 -2.92
C LEU A 175 -22.38 14.61 -2.47
N LEU A 176 -22.58 13.98 -1.30
CA LEU A 176 -23.90 13.52 -0.81
C LEU A 176 -24.27 14.17 0.54
N PRO A 177 -25.53 14.62 0.75
CA PRO A 177 -26.14 14.59 2.08
C PRO A 177 -26.52 13.13 2.40
N VAL A 178 -25.78 12.50 3.31
CA VAL A 178 -25.87 11.07 3.65
C VAL A 178 -27.28 10.66 4.13
N PRO A 179 -27.98 9.68 3.52
CA PRO A 179 -28.89 8.82 4.25
C PRO A 179 -28.09 7.64 4.79
N SER A 180 -27.93 7.59 6.11
CA SER A 180 -27.22 6.52 6.80
C SER A 180 -27.90 5.17 6.63
N ARG A 181 -27.06 4.13 6.64
CA ARG A 181 -27.35 2.70 6.92
C ARG A 181 -27.52 1.83 5.67
N VAL A 182 -26.41 1.22 5.27
CA VAL A 182 -26.42 -0.12 4.67
C VAL A 182 -26.46 -1.16 5.82
N PRO A 183 -27.21 -2.27 5.72
CA PRO A 183 -27.36 -3.24 6.79
C PRO A 183 -26.06 -3.97 7.10
N THR A 184 -25.69 -4.02 8.38
CA THR A 184 -24.57 -4.79 8.90
C THR A 184 -24.84 -6.29 8.72
N GLN A 185 -24.14 -6.94 7.80
CA GLN A 185 -24.10 -8.40 7.75
C GLN A 185 -23.12 -8.87 8.84
N LYS A 186 -23.65 -9.49 9.90
CA LYS A 186 -22.85 -10.11 10.96
C LYS A 186 -22.13 -11.34 10.40
N THR A 187 -20.81 -11.32 10.40
CA THR A 187 -19.99 -12.53 10.19
C THR A 187 -19.63 -13.14 11.55
N THR A 188 -19.96 -14.42 11.68
CA THR A 188 -19.76 -15.26 12.88
C THR A 188 -18.27 -15.46 13.18
N PRO A 189 -17.83 -15.41 14.46
CA PRO A 189 -16.45 -15.72 14.80
C PRO A 189 -16.21 -17.24 14.70
N SER A 190 -15.26 -17.65 13.87
CA SER A 190 -14.76 -19.03 13.90
C SER A 190 -13.43 -19.06 14.64
N SER A 191 -13.46 -19.62 15.85
CA SER A 191 -12.30 -19.84 16.69
C SER A 191 -11.63 -21.15 16.33
N THR A 192 -10.40 -21.09 15.81
CA THR A 192 -9.41 -22.15 16.02
C THR A 192 -8.03 -21.52 16.15
N SER A 193 -7.56 -21.50 17.40
CA SER A 193 -6.15 -21.40 17.77
C SER A 193 -5.35 -22.48 17.06
N LEU A 194 -4.16 -22.14 16.52
CA LEU A 194 -3.00 -23.03 16.53
C LEU A 194 -1.68 -22.30 16.20
N CYS A 195 -0.81 -22.32 17.21
CA CYS A 195 0.66 -22.30 17.26
C CYS A 195 1.49 -21.41 16.32
N ARG A 196 2.11 -20.40 16.95
CA ARG A 196 3.35 -19.71 16.57
C ARG A 196 4.50 -20.71 16.37
N VAL A 197 5.00 -20.84 15.14
CA VAL A 197 6.38 -21.32 14.86
C VAL A 197 6.93 -20.54 13.66
N SER A 198 7.57 -19.40 13.91
CA SER A 198 8.30 -18.68 12.84
C SER A 198 9.47 -17.84 13.37
N HIS A 199 9.37 -17.32 14.60
CA HIS A 199 10.47 -16.55 15.21
C HIS A 199 11.63 -17.40 15.77
N LEU A 200 11.43 -18.70 16.00
CA LEU A 200 12.49 -19.58 16.52
C LEU A 200 13.52 -19.96 15.44
N LEU A 201 13.14 -20.03 14.16
CA LEU A 201 14.05 -20.41 13.08
C LEU A 201 15.00 -19.27 12.69
N THR A 202 14.56 -18.01 12.75
CA THR A 202 15.41 -16.84 12.49
C THR A 202 16.40 -16.56 13.62
N ILE A 203 16.02 -16.79 14.88
CA ILE A 203 16.96 -16.70 16.01
C ILE A 203 18.01 -17.83 15.92
N LEU A 204 17.60 -19.04 15.53
CA LEU A 204 18.51 -20.18 15.36
C LEU A 204 19.54 -19.95 14.23
N SER A 205 19.14 -19.34 13.11
CA SER A 205 20.05 -19.06 12.00
C SER A 205 21.10 -17.99 12.35
N VAL A 206 20.73 -16.98 13.13
CA VAL A 206 21.67 -15.94 13.61
C VAL A 206 22.64 -16.54 14.63
N LEU A 207 22.16 -17.39 15.54
CA LEU A 207 22.99 -18.06 16.55
C LEU A 207 23.98 -19.06 15.93
N ILE A 208 23.56 -19.86 14.95
CA ILE A 208 24.45 -20.79 14.22
C ILE A 208 25.52 -20.01 13.45
N SER A 209 25.16 -18.89 12.82
CA SER A 209 26.10 -18.04 12.09
C SER A 209 27.14 -17.40 13.02
N HIS A 210 26.73 -16.98 14.22
CA HIS A 210 27.66 -16.51 15.25
C HIS A 210 28.55 -17.64 15.78
N TYR A 211 28.00 -18.83 16.04
CA TYR A 211 28.77 -19.95 16.57
C TYR A 211 29.86 -20.42 15.60
N LEU A 212 29.55 -20.50 14.29
CA LEU A 212 30.52 -20.87 13.26
C LEU A 212 31.63 -19.83 13.03
N LEU A 213 31.40 -18.56 13.38
CA LEU A 213 32.41 -17.49 13.30
C LEU A 213 33.40 -17.50 14.48
N PHE A 214 33.03 -18.10 15.62
CA PHE A 214 33.81 -18.09 16.85
C PHE A 214 34.56 -19.39 17.16
N ILE A 215 34.50 -20.42 16.31
CA ILE A 215 35.29 -21.66 16.50
C ILE A 215 36.79 -21.34 16.32
N PRO A 216 37.60 -21.43 17.39
CA PRO A 216 39.03 -21.22 17.30
C PRO A 216 39.70 -22.51 16.80
N HIS A 217 39.95 -22.59 15.49
CA HIS A 217 41.12 -23.31 14.97
C HIS A 217 42.43 -22.56 15.25
#